data_AF-A0A3M7FNF6-F1
#
_entry.id   AF-A0A3M7FNF6-F1
#
_cell.length_a   1.000
_cell.length_b   1.000
_cell.length_c   1.000
_cell.angle_alpha   90.00
_cell.angle_beta   90.00
_cell.angle_gamma   90.00
#
_symmetry.space_group_name_H-M   'P 1'
#
loop_
_entity.id
_entity.type
_entity.pdbx_description
1 polymer ?
#
loop_
_entity_poly.entity_id
_entity_poly.type
_entity_poly.pdbx_seq_one_letter_code
_entity_poly.pdbx_strand_id
1 'polypeptide(L)'
;MTSTITHIVLFKYRPSITWSDFEAHFETFQSLQTKCLHPETGKPYMLSMRMGKNRSWEPFSKGMTHAFVLEFASQEDLDYYLLHDPVHREFSLNAGPLIEDSLVVDIRDGVLFGPKAKRPLGRGEYRGSCHCGELEWTAKLDVAEHVLCHCQTCQKLGGGAYSCNQIIPRGDLSVTKGELGCYTYTGASGKKVRCYFCPTCTSHVYHHQEVMPEKVIVRTLLLEGGSEMPATGEIFPEGKLAWVRDLKESMPNGV
;
A
#
# COMPACT_ATOMS: atom_id res chain seq x y z
N MET A 1 2.49 -30.30 -7.05
CA MET A 1 1.68 -30.01 -5.84
C MET A 1 1.46 -28.51 -5.82
N THR A 2 0.22 -28.06 -5.68
CA THR A 2 -0.06 -26.63 -5.47
C THR A 2 0.62 -26.20 -4.17
N SER A 3 1.61 -25.32 -4.27
CA SER A 3 2.34 -24.81 -3.11
C SER A 3 1.42 -23.87 -2.34
N THR A 4 0.92 -24.35 -1.20
CA THR A 4 0.13 -23.56 -0.24
C THR A 4 0.94 -22.38 0.28
N ILE A 5 0.25 -21.36 0.78
CA ILE A 5 0.87 -20.23 1.45
C ILE A 5 0.58 -20.34 2.93
N THR A 6 1.63 -20.24 3.73
CA THR A 6 1.53 -20.17 5.19
C THR A 6 1.68 -18.72 5.62
N HIS A 7 0.60 -18.16 6.15
CA HIS A 7 0.54 -16.82 6.73
C HIS A 7 0.79 -16.91 8.24
N ILE A 8 1.92 -16.38 8.69
CA ILE A 8 2.38 -16.44 10.07
C ILE A 8 2.26 -15.05 10.69
N VAL A 9 1.48 -14.95 11.77
CA VAL A 9 1.27 -13.70 12.51
C VAL A 9 1.71 -13.89 13.94
N LEU A 10 2.54 -12.98 14.45
CA LEU A 10 2.99 -12.95 15.83
C LEU A 10 2.48 -11.67 16.46
N PHE A 11 1.93 -11.78 17.68
CA PHE A 11 1.44 -10.64 18.44
C PHE A 11 2.18 -10.46 19.75
N LYS A 12 2.50 -9.19 20.02
CA LYS A 12 2.77 -8.68 21.35
C LYS A 12 1.51 -7.97 21.84
N TYR A 13 0.82 -8.55 22.81
CA TYR A 13 -0.36 -7.91 23.41
C TYR A 13 0.06 -6.84 24.42
N ARG A 14 -0.79 -5.82 24.57
CA ARG A 14 -0.58 -4.78 25.58
C ARG A 14 -0.58 -5.39 26.99
N PRO A 15 0.27 -4.90 27.91
CA PRO A 15 0.25 -5.36 29.30
C PRO A 15 -1.08 -5.13 30.02
N SER A 16 -1.89 -4.19 29.55
CA SER A 16 -3.18 -3.81 30.12
C SER A 16 -4.36 -4.68 29.67
N ILE A 17 -4.14 -5.67 28.80
CA ILE A 17 -5.21 -6.54 28.31
C ILE A 17 -5.84 -7.34 29.46
N THR A 18 -7.16 -7.38 29.52
CA THR A 18 -7.86 -8.19 30.52
C THR A 18 -7.93 -9.65 30.06
N TRP A 19 -8.06 -10.57 31.01
CA TRP A 19 -8.22 -11.98 30.69
C TRP A 19 -9.47 -12.25 29.85
N SER A 20 -10.58 -11.56 30.12
CA SER A 20 -11.82 -11.68 29.35
C SER A 20 -11.67 -11.18 27.91
N ASP A 21 -11.00 -10.05 27.70
CA ASP A 21 -10.73 -9.54 26.35
C ASP A 21 -9.82 -10.51 25.58
N PHE A 22 -8.87 -11.11 26.30
CA PHE A 22 -7.97 -12.11 25.77
C PHE A 22 -8.74 -13.35 25.29
N GLU A 23 -9.57 -13.98 26.13
CA GLU A 23 -10.38 -15.14 25.74
C GLU A 23 -11.30 -14.84 24.56
N ALA A 24 -12.05 -13.73 24.62
CA ALA A 24 -12.96 -13.34 23.54
C ALA A 24 -12.22 -13.10 22.21
N HIS A 25 -11.03 -12.51 22.27
CA HIS A 25 -10.19 -12.29 21.09
C HIS A 25 -9.73 -13.61 20.47
N PHE A 26 -9.31 -14.59 21.27
CA PHE A 26 -8.89 -15.92 20.78
C PHE A 26 -10.06 -16.74 20.20
N GLU A 27 -11.23 -16.71 20.84
CA GLU A 27 -12.43 -17.34 20.29
C GLU A 27 -12.81 -16.74 18.93
N THR A 28 -12.73 -15.42 18.81
CA THR A 28 -12.99 -14.72 17.55
C THR A 28 -11.97 -15.13 16.49
N PHE A 29 -10.67 -15.13 16.82
CA PHE A 29 -9.59 -15.54 15.93
C PHE A 29 -9.82 -16.97 15.42
N GLN A 30 -10.08 -17.92 16.33
CA GLN A 30 -10.33 -19.31 15.97
C GLN A 30 -11.54 -19.46 15.03
N SER A 31 -12.58 -18.65 15.23
CA SER A 31 -13.77 -18.67 14.39
C SER A 31 -13.51 -18.20 12.94
N LEU A 32 -12.44 -17.45 12.68
CA LEU A 32 -12.10 -17.00 11.32
C LEU A 32 -11.91 -18.17 10.35
N GLN A 33 -11.38 -19.30 10.82
CA GLN A 33 -11.16 -20.48 9.98
C GLN A 33 -12.45 -20.98 9.32
N THR A 34 -13.61 -20.83 9.99
CA THR A 34 -14.91 -21.28 9.48
C THR A 34 -15.81 -20.16 9.00
N LYS A 35 -15.59 -18.92 9.47
CA LYS A 35 -16.41 -17.76 9.12
C LYS A 35 -15.89 -16.95 7.93
N CYS A 36 -14.60 -17.03 7.60
CA CYS A 36 -14.07 -16.46 6.36
C CYS A 36 -14.47 -17.36 5.19
N LEU A 37 -15.44 -16.91 4.40
CA LEU A 37 -16.05 -17.67 3.31
C LEU A 37 -15.67 -17.07 1.96
N HIS A 38 -15.31 -17.92 1.01
CA HIS A 38 -14.96 -17.50 -0.34
C HIS A 38 -16.19 -16.89 -1.02
N PRO A 39 -16.08 -15.72 -1.67
CA PRO A 39 -17.23 -14.96 -2.14
C PRO A 39 -18.05 -15.71 -3.20
N GLU A 40 -17.38 -16.51 -4.04
CA GLU A 40 -18.04 -17.26 -5.12
C GLU A 40 -18.64 -18.59 -4.65
N THR A 41 -17.99 -19.27 -3.70
CA THR A 41 -18.36 -20.65 -3.34
C THR A 41 -19.14 -20.73 -2.03
N GLY A 42 -19.08 -19.69 -1.21
CA GLY A 42 -19.66 -19.65 0.13
C GLY A 42 -19.03 -20.64 1.11
N LYS A 43 -17.87 -21.21 0.79
CA LYS A 43 -17.18 -22.21 1.62
C LYS A 43 -15.97 -21.59 2.33
N PRO A 44 -15.57 -22.13 3.49
CA PRO A 44 -14.31 -21.76 4.12
C PRO A 44 -13.14 -22.03 3.19
N TYR A 45 -12.23 -21.06 3.06
CA TYR A 45 -11.08 -21.13 2.15
C TYR A 45 -9.73 -21.13 2.88
N MET A 46 -9.74 -20.92 4.20
CA MET A 46 -8.57 -21.17 5.04
C MET A 46 -8.43 -22.68 5.28
N LEU A 47 -7.34 -23.25 4.80
CA LEU A 47 -7.09 -24.70 4.83
C LEU A 47 -6.85 -25.19 6.26
N SER A 48 -6.05 -24.46 7.03
CA SER A 48 -5.76 -24.80 8.41
C SER A 48 -5.44 -23.55 9.23
N MET A 49 -5.62 -23.65 10.55
CA MET A 49 -5.22 -22.65 11.51
C MET A 49 -4.61 -23.32 12.74
N ARG A 50 -3.43 -22.85 13.17
CA ARG A 50 -2.77 -23.23 14.42
C ARG A 50 -2.43 -21.96 15.18
N MET A 51 -2.47 -22.01 16.50
CA MET A 51 -2.11 -20.87 17.33
C MET A 51 -1.60 -21.32 18.69
N GLY A 52 -0.82 -20.46 19.35
CA GLY A 52 -0.34 -20.75 20.69
C GLY A 52 0.51 -19.65 21.31
N LYS A 53 0.72 -19.79 22.62
CA LYS A 53 1.61 -18.93 23.40
C LYS A 53 3.07 -19.30 23.13
N ASN A 54 3.91 -18.30 22.96
CA ASN A 54 5.35 -18.46 22.86
C ASN A 54 5.87 -19.17 24.12
N ARG A 55 6.59 -20.27 23.92
CA ARG A 55 7.30 -21.00 24.98
C ARG A 55 8.81 -21.05 24.77
N SER A 56 9.33 -20.37 23.75
CA SER A 56 10.78 -20.27 23.58
C SER A 56 11.34 -19.45 24.73
N TRP A 57 12.37 -19.99 25.38
CA TRP A 57 13.13 -19.33 26.43
C TRP A 57 14.25 -18.44 25.86
N GLU A 58 14.48 -18.50 24.55
CA GLU A 58 15.53 -17.75 23.89
C GLU A 58 15.20 -16.25 23.82
N PRO A 59 16.22 -15.36 23.83
CA PRO A 59 16.02 -13.91 23.90
C PRO A 59 15.59 -13.27 22.55
N PHE A 60 15.28 -14.06 21.52
CA PHE A 60 15.07 -13.59 20.16
C PHE A 60 13.60 -13.40 19.78
N SER A 61 12.67 -13.54 20.73
CA SER A 61 11.23 -13.39 20.47
C SER A 61 10.81 -11.97 20.07
N LYS A 62 11.69 -10.97 20.26
CA LYS A 62 11.37 -9.54 20.09
C LYS A 62 10.13 -9.11 20.91
N GLY A 63 9.87 -9.79 22.03
CA GLY A 63 8.70 -9.55 22.88
C GLY A 63 7.40 -10.14 22.36
N MET A 64 7.40 -10.86 21.24
CA MET A 64 6.20 -11.55 20.73
C MET A 64 5.78 -12.65 21.70
N THR A 65 4.49 -12.63 22.03
CA THR A 65 3.91 -13.47 23.09
C THR A 65 3.11 -14.63 22.54
N HIS A 66 2.52 -14.49 21.36
CA HIS A 66 1.67 -15.50 20.72
C HIS A 66 1.97 -15.55 19.22
N ALA A 67 1.78 -16.73 18.64
CA ALA A 67 1.92 -16.95 17.21
C ALA A 67 0.67 -17.65 16.67
N PHE A 68 0.32 -17.29 15.44
CA PHE A 68 -0.81 -17.79 14.67
C PHE A 68 -0.27 -18.20 13.29
N VAL A 69 -0.65 -19.37 12.82
CA VAL A 69 -0.19 -19.96 11.57
C VAL A 69 -1.41 -20.39 10.79
N LEU A 70 -1.68 -19.70 9.69
CA LEU A 70 -2.82 -19.91 8.81
C LEU A 70 -2.30 -20.46 7.48
N GLU A 71 -3.06 -21.34 6.83
CA GLU A 71 -2.71 -21.89 5.53
C GLU A 71 -3.80 -21.59 4.50
N PHE A 72 -3.37 -21.13 3.32
CA PHE A 72 -4.22 -20.81 2.17
C PHE A 72 -3.79 -21.62 0.94
N ALA A 73 -4.75 -21.95 0.07
CA ALA A 73 -4.47 -22.73 -1.14
C ALA A 73 -3.71 -21.92 -2.21
N SER A 74 -3.87 -20.60 -2.21
CA SER A 74 -3.39 -19.71 -3.27
C SER A 74 -3.02 -18.32 -2.74
N GLN A 75 -2.38 -17.49 -3.58
CA GLN A 75 -2.09 -16.08 -3.21
C GLN A 75 -3.35 -15.25 -3.27
N GLU A 76 -4.23 -15.57 -4.22
CA GLU A 76 -5.51 -14.93 -4.43
C GLU A 76 -6.42 -15.07 -3.19
N ASP A 77 -6.45 -16.27 -2.58
CA ASP A 77 -7.15 -16.52 -1.32
C ASP A 77 -6.60 -15.67 -0.16
N LEU A 78 -5.27 -15.64 0.00
CA LEU A 78 -4.61 -14.84 1.03
C LEU A 78 -4.85 -13.34 0.81
N ASP A 79 -4.74 -12.86 -0.42
CA ASP A 79 -4.96 -11.46 -0.77
C ASP A 79 -6.42 -11.05 -0.51
N TYR A 80 -7.39 -11.91 -0.86
CA TYR A 80 -8.79 -11.68 -0.52
C TYR A 80 -9.00 -11.62 0.99
N TYR A 81 -8.42 -12.55 1.75
CA TYR A 81 -8.45 -12.52 3.23
C TYR A 81 -7.93 -11.19 3.78
N LEU A 82 -6.76 -10.74 3.31
CA LEU A 82 -6.11 -9.54 3.83
C LEU A 82 -6.79 -8.23 3.41
N LEU A 83 -7.40 -8.17 2.23
CA LEU A 83 -7.85 -6.92 1.62
C LEU A 83 -9.38 -6.75 1.55
N HIS A 84 -10.13 -7.85 1.51
CA HIS A 84 -11.53 -7.82 1.11
C HIS A 84 -12.47 -8.55 2.05
N ASP A 85 -12.01 -9.59 2.76
CA ASP A 85 -12.88 -10.37 3.64
C ASP A 85 -13.41 -9.49 4.80
N PRO A 86 -14.74 -9.29 4.89
CA PRO A 86 -15.33 -8.41 5.89
C PRO A 86 -15.19 -8.94 7.31
N VAL A 87 -15.15 -10.27 7.49
CA VAL A 87 -15.02 -10.94 8.79
C VAL A 87 -13.60 -10.74 9.32
N HIS A 88 -12.60 -10.96 8.47
CA HIS A 88 -11.21 -10.68 8.84
C HIS A 88 -11.01 -9.19 9.14
N ARG A 89 -11.55 -8.30 8.31
CA ARG A 89 -11.43 -6.85 8.54
C ARG A 89 -12.02 -6.40 9.86
N GLU A 90 -13.21 -6.88 10.21
CA GLU A 90 -13.85 -6.60 11.51
C GLU A 90 -12.98 -7.10 12.66
N PHE A 91 -12.46 -8.33 12.54
CA PHE A 91 -11.50 -8.88 13.50
C PHE A 91 -10.26 -7.98 13.66
N SER A 92 -9.62 -7.55 12.56
CA SER A 92 -8.42 -6.71 12.62
C SER A 92 -8.68 -5.36 13.32
N LEU A 93 -9.84 -4.75 13.07
CA LEU A 93 -10.24 -3.50 13.73
C LEU A 93 -10.43 -3.68 15.24
N ASN A 94 -11.07 -4.77 15.66
CA ASN A 94 -11.29 -5.08 17.07
C ASN A 94 -10.01 -5.54 17.78
N ALA A 95 -9.06 -6.13 17.05
CA ALA A 95 -7.77 -6.57 17.56
C ALA A 95 -6.81 -5.39 17.83
N GLY A 96 -6.87 -4.31 17.05
CA GLY A 96 -5.94 -3.19 17.11
C GLY A 96 -5.72 -2.59 18.50
N PRO A 97 -6.78 -2.30 19.29
CA PRO A 97 -6.64 -1.80 20.66
C PRO A 97 -5.91 -2.76 21.62
N LEU A 98 -5.97 -4.07 21.36
CA LEU A 98 -5.41 -5.13 22.21
C LEU A 98 -3.92 -5.37 21.95
N ILE A 99 -3.46 -5.07 20.73
CA ILE A 99 -2.12 -5.38 20.24
C ILE A 99 -1.19 -4.17 20.45
N GLU A 100 -0.03 -4.43 21.03
CA GLU A 100 1.06 -3.45 21.15
C GLU A 100 1.92 -3.44 19.88
N ASP A 101 2.28 -4.62 19.37
CA ASP A 101 3.10 -4.80 18.18
C ASP A 101 2.77 -6.13 17.47
N SER A 102 3.06 -6.19 16.17
CA SER A 102 2.77 -7.35 15.32
C SER A 102 3.89 -7.61 14.33
N LEU A 103 4.21 -8.89 14.10
CA LEU A 103 5.13 -9.33 13.07
C LEU A 103 4.43 -10.34 12.16
N VAL A 104 4.51 -10.13 10.84
CA VAL A 104 3.83 -10.95 9.83
C VAL A 104 4.84 -11.50 8.84
N VAL A 105 4.74 -12.79 8.53
CA VAL A 105 5.60 -13.49 7.55
C VAL A 105 4.74 -14.45 6.74
N ASP A 106 4.81 -14.31 5.42
CA ASP A 106 4.22 -15.27 4.48
C ASP A 106 5.31 -16.13 3.87
N ILE A 107 5.12 -17.45 3.88
CA ILE A 107 6.05 -18.40 3.29
C ILE A 107 5.34 -19.38 2.36
N ARG A 108 6.06 -19.83 1.34
CA ARG A 108 5.73 -21.01 0.54
C ARG A 108 6.78 -22.07 0.84
N ASP A 109 6.34 -23.26 1.22
CA ASP A 109 7.26 -24.33 1.58
C ASP A 109 8.27 -24.63 0.45
N GLY A 110 9.54 -24.73 0.81
CA GLY A 110 10.65 -24.94 -0.12
C GLY A 110 11.08 -23.74 -0.98
N VAL A 111 10.39 -22.59 -0.92
CA VAL A 111 10.75 -21.39 -1.70
C VAL A 111 11.64 -20.45 -0.87
N LEU A 112 12.93 -20.45 -1.17
CA LEU A 112 13.94 -19.66 -0.42
C LEU A 112 14.43 -18.41 -1.17
N PHE A 113 14.23 -18.36 -2.48
CA PHE A 113 14.71 -17.27 -3.34
C PHE A 113 13.58 -16.80 -4.26
N GLY A 114 13.58 -15.50 -4.57
CA GLY A 114 12.57 -14.91 -5.45
C GLY A 114 12.53 -13.39 -5.35
N PRO A 115 11.68 -12.74 -6.15
CA PRO A 115 11.40 -11.32 -5.98
C PRO A 115 10.75 -11.06 -4.63
N LYS A 116 10.81 -9.81 -4.16
CA LYS A 116 10.06 -9.39 -2.96
C LYS A 116 8.56 -9.60 -3.18
N ALA A 117 7.85 -9.92 -2.09
CA ALA A 117 6.39 -9.95 -2.09
C ALA A 117 5.84 -8.61 -2.58
N LYS A 118 4.83 -8.67 -3.45
CA LYS A 118 4.16 -7.49 -4.01
C LYS A 118 2.79 -7.36 -3.34
N ARG A 119 2.50 -6.18 -2.81
CA ARG A 119 1.14 -5.87 -2.33
C ARG A 119 0.22 -5.72 -3.55
N PRO A 120 -0.97 -6.34 -3.55
CA PRO A 120 -1.94 -6.15 -4.63
C PRO A 120 -2.30 -4.66 -4.77
N LEU A 121 -2.37 -4.20 -6.02
CA LEU A 121 -2.79 -2.85 -6.35
C LEU A 121 -4.32 -2.77 -6.26
N GLY A 122 -4.83 -1.73 -5.61
CA GLY A 122 -6.26 -1.52 -5.48
C GLY A 122 -6.62 -0.33 -4.59
N ARG A 123 -7.86 -0.31 -4.11
CA ARG A 123 -8.29 0.68 -3.13
C ARG A 123 -7.55 0.48 -1.82
N GLY A 124 -6.97 1.53 -1.27
CA GLY A 124 -6.30 1.43 0.03
C GLY A 124 -5.41 2.62 0.36
N GLU A 125 -4.80 2.55 1.53
CA GLU A 125 -3.77 3.50 1.96
C GLU A 125 -2.39 3.05 1.49
N TYR A 126 -1.66 3.97 0.88
CA TYR A 126 -0.32 3.80 0.33
C TYR A 126 0.63 4.75 1.06
N ARG A 127 1.73 4.20 1.56
CA ARG A 127 2.83 5.01 2.11
C ARG A 127 3.65 5.57 0.97
N GLY A 128 4.15 6.78 1.12
CA GLY A 128 5.09 7.39 0.20
C GLY A 128 6.27 8.00 0.93
N SER A 129 7.38 8.12 0.21
CA SER A 129 8.58 8.78 0.69
C SER A 129 9.26 9.55 -0.43
N CYS A 130 9.92 10.65 -0.07
CA CYS A 130 10.75 11.35 -1.03
C CYS A 130 12.06 10.58 -1.28
N HIS A 131 12.79 10.95 -2.32
CA HIS A 131 14.04 10.26 -2.69
C HIS A 131 15.06 10.15 -1.52
N CYS A 132 15.20 11.18 -0.68
CA CYS A 132 16.15 11.17 0.43
C CYS A 132 15.59 10.61 1.75
N GLY A 133 14.30 10.23 1.81
CA GLY A 133 13.67 9.66 3.02
C GLY A 133 13.39 10.66 4.16
N GLU A 134 13.64 11.95 3.96
CA GLU A 134 13.37 13.00 4.96
C GLU A 134 11.87 13.35 5.05
N LEU A 135 11.12 13.09 3.98
CA LEU A 135 9.66 13.20 3.95
C LEU A 135 9.02 11.82 3.82
N GLU A 136 7.99 11.60 4.61
CA GLU A 136 7.08 10.46 4.52
C GLU A 136 5.63 10.94 4.62
N TRP A 137 4.73 10.25 3.93
CA TRP A 137 3.29 10.54 3.95
C TRP A 137 2.46 9.27 3.69
N THR A 138 1.17 9.34 3.98
CA THR A 138 0.16 8.38 3.53
C THR A 138 -0.81 9.03 2.55
N ALA A 139 -1.26 8.25 1.56
CA ALA A 139 -2.28 8.64 0.59
C ALA A 139 -3.30 7.52 0.43
N LYS A 140 -4.59 7.81 0.59
CA LYS A 140 -5.65 6.85 0.26
C LYS A 140 -6.03 6.99 -1.21
N LEU A 141 -5.90 5.90 -1.95
CA LEU A 141 -6.30 5.81 -3.34
C LEU A 141 -7.54 4.95 -3.46
N ASP A 142 -8.54 5.40 -4.22
CA ASP A 142 -9.67 4.55 -4.60
C ASP A 142 -9.27 3.54 -5.69
N VAL A 143 -8.32 3.91 -6.55
CA VAL A 143 -7.71 3.07 -7.58
C VAL A 143 -6.20 3.33 -7.62
N ALA A 144 -5.40 2.26 -7.69
CA ALA A 144 -3.95 2.33 -7.71
C ALA A 144 -3.43 2.28 -9.14
N GLU A 145 -3.47 3.44 -9.80
CA GLU A 145 -3.11 3.62 -11.21
C GLU A 145 -2.47 5.00 -11.43
N HIS A 146 -1.99 5.26 -12.63
CA HIS A 146 -1.44 6.55 -13.03
C HIS A 146 -2.32 7.27 -14.03
N VAL A 147 -2.62 8.53 -13.74
CA VAL A 147 -3.05 9.52 -14.72
C VAL A 147 -1.83 10.33 -15.16
N LEU A 148 -1.42 10.15 -16.41
CA LEU A 148 -0.24 10.80 -16.97
C LEU A 148 -0.57 12.23 -17.39
N CYS A 149 0.20 13.21 -16.91
CA CYS A 149 0.07 14.59 -17.37
C CYS A 149 1.29 14.99 -18.22
N HIS A 150 1.02 15.35 -19.47
CA HIS A 150 2.03 15.65 -20.50
C HIS A 150 2.25 17.15 -20.72
N CYS A 151 1.67 18.02 -19.88
CA CYS A 151 1.86 19.46 -20.05
C CYS A 151 3.32 19.87 -19.81
N GLN A 152 3.75 20.96 -20.47
CA GLN A 152 5.14 21.43 -20.39
C GLN A 152 5.57 21.73 -18.94
N THR A 153 4.66 22.22 -18.08
CA THR A 153 4.96 22.46 -16.67
C THR A 153 5.24 21.15 -15.92
N CYS A 154 4.48 20.08 -16.17
CA CYS A 154 4.74 18.78 -15.56
C CYS A 154 6.07 18.18 -16.04
N GLN A 155 6.40 18.34 -17.32
CA GLN A 155 7.69 17.92 -17.88
C GLN A 155 8.86 18.68 -17.23
N LYS A 156 8.78 20.00 -17.16
CA LYS A 156 9.84 20.85 -16.57
C LYS A 156 10.01 20.63 -15.08
N LEU A 157 8.91 20.54 -14.32
CA LEU A 157 8.96 20.32 -12.88
C LEU A 157 9.34 18.89 -12.51
N GLY A 158 8.92 17.90 -13.31
CA GLY A 158 9.20 16.49 -13.06
C GLY A 158 10.53 16.00 -13.65
N GLY A 159 11.13 16.74 -14.59
CA GLY A 159 12.33 16.32 -15.31
C GLY A 159 12.13 15.12 -16.25
N GLY A 160 10.87 14.72 -16.50
CA GLY A 160 10.51 13.54 -17.29
C GLY A 160 9.54 13.86 -18.43
N ALA A 161 9.25 12.86 -19.26
CA ALA A 161 8.32 12.97 -20.39
C ALA A 161 6.89 13.38 -19.99
N TYR A 162 6.51 13.00 -18.77
CA TYR A 162 5.22 13.29 -18.15
C TYR A 162 5.37 13.12 -16.64
N SER A 163 4.31 13.44 -15.92
CA SER A 163 4.19 13.09 -14.50
C SER A 163 3.10 12.05 -14.28
N CYS A 164 3.30 11.16 -13.31
CA CYS A 164 2.32 10.16 -12.90
C CYS A 164 1.53 10.66 -11.68
N ASN A 165 0.20 10.66 -11.80
CA ASN A 165 -0.65 11.34 -10.83
C ASN A 165 -1.89 10.54 -10.43
N GLN A 166 -2.42 10.86 -9.26
CA GLN A 166 -3.79 10.56 -8.86
C GLN A 166 -4.45 11.79 -8.24
N ILE A 167 -5.75 11.96 -8.49
CA ILE A 167 -6.55 13.03 -7.90
C ILE A 167 -7.34 12.43 -6.74
N ILE A 168 -7.04 12.86 -5.51
CA ILE A 168 -7.69 12.34 -4.30
C ILE A 168 -8.29 13.48 -3.47
N PRO A 169 -9.28 13.20 -2.60
CA PRO A 169 -9.72 14.15 -1.59
C PRO A 169 -8.55 14.66 -0.75
N ARG A 170 -8.56 15.94 -0.40
CA ARG A 170 -7.48 16.55 0.41
C ARG A 170 -7.28 15.84 1.75
N GLY A 171 -8.37 15.39 2.38
CA GLY A 171 -8.33 14.66 3.66
C GLY A 171 -7.71 13.26 3.58
N ASP A 172 -7.49 12.74 2.37
CA ASP A 172 -6.91 11.42 2.14
C ASP A 172 -5.39 11.43 1.99
N LEU A 173 -4.76 12.60 2.15
CA LEU A 173 -3.30 12.75 2.21
C LEU A 173 -2.88 13.25 3.58
N SER A 174 -1.92 12.57 4.22
CA SER A 174 -1.34 12.98 5.51
C SER A 174 0.18 12.91 5.47
N VAL A 175 0.86 14.00 5.81
CA VAL A 175 2.33 13.99 6.00
C VAL A 175 2.63 13.40 7.36
N THR A 176 3.41 12.32 7.40
CA THR A 176 3.74 11.59 8.63
C THR A 176 5.14 11.92 9.15
N LYS A 177 6.01 12.48 8.30
CA LYS A 177 7.37 12.89 8.67
C LYS A 177 7.84 14.06 7.81
N GLY A 178 8.49 15.03 8.47
CA GLY A 178 9.18 16.17 7.86
C GLY A 178 8.26 17.27 7.34
N GLU A 179 8.85 18.33 6.78
CA GLU A 179 8.14 19.54 6.36
C GLU A 179 8.23 19.78 4.85
N LEU A 180 7.09 20.11 4.24
CA LEU A 180 7.00 20.36 2.81
C LEU A 180 7.46 21.78 2.47
N GLY A 181 8.29 21.90 1.45
CA GLY A 181 8.46 23.14 0.69
C GLY A 181 7.25 23.40 -0.20
N CYS A 182 7.00 24.66 -0.54
CA CYS A 182 5.90 25.04 -1.42
C CYS A 182 6.37 26.02 -2.50
N TYR A 183 6.09 25.70 -3.76
CA TYR A 183 6.31 26.58 -4.91
C TYR A 183 4.96 26.88 -5.57
N THR A 184 4.68 28.16 -5.84
CA THR A 184 3.40 28.58 -6.41
C THR A 184 3.59 29.16 -7.81
N TYR A 185 2.80 28.70 -8.77
CA TYR A 185 2.75 29.24 -10.13
C TYR A 185 1.30 29.44 -10.59
N THR A 186 1.12 30.09 -11.73
CA THR A 186 -0.21 30.26 -12.36
C THR A 186 -0.43 29.16 -13.39
N GLY A 187 -1.48 28.35 -13.22
CA GLY A 187 -1.83 27.27 -14.13
C GLY A 187 -2.53 27.74 -15.41
N ALA A 188 -2.81 26.80 -16.32
CA ALA A 188 -3.51 27.07 -17.58
C ALA A 188 -4.92 27.67 -17.40
N SER A 189 -5.55 27.44 -16.24
CA SER A 189 -6.82 28.04 -15.86
C SER A 189 -6.73 29.51 -15.43
N GLY A 190 -5.52 30.08 -15.38
CA GLY A 190 -5.26 31.41 -14.83
C GLY A 190 -5.29 31.49 -13.31
N LYS A 191 -5.56 30.38 -12.60
CA LYS A 191 -5.57 30.30 -11.13
C LYS A 191 -4.25 29.76 -10.58
N LYS A 192 -4.02 29.91 -9.27
CA LYS A 192 -2.76 29.42 -8.67
C LYS A 192 -2.76 27.91 -8.51
N VAL A 193 -1.57 27.36 -8.66
CA VAL A 193 -1.23 25.98 -8.35
C VAL A 193 -0.06 25.99 -7.37
N ARG A 194 -0.22 25.28 -6.26
CA ARG A 194 0.81 25.11 -5.22
C ARG A 194 1.40 23.71 -5.36
N CYS A 195 2.69 23.64 -5.62
CA CYS A 195 3.49 22.42 -5.65
C CYS A 195 4.11 22.21 -4.28
N TYR A 196 3.79 21.09 -3.64
CA TYR A 196 4.42 20.69 -2.39
C TYR A 196 5.51 19.66 -2.66
N PHE A 197 6.71 19.90 -2.14
CA PHE A 197 7.91 19.12 -2.47
C PHE A 197 8.85 18.98 -1.28
N CYS A 198 9.79 18.05 -1.36
CA CYS A 198 10.87 17.92 -0.39
C CYS A 198 11.91 19.03 -0.56
N PRO A 199 12.14 19.91 0.45
CA PRO A 199 13.16 20.96 0.34
C PRO A 199 14.58 20.43 0.10
N THR A 200 14.86 19.19 0.50
CA THR A 200 16.18 18.56 0.39
C THR A 200 16.44 17.97 -0.98
N CYS A 201 15.60 17.03 -1.43
CA CYS A 201 15.82 16.31 -2.69
C CYS A 201 14.94 16.79 -3.85
N THR A 202 14.08 17.78 -3.62
CA THR A 202 13.16 18.36 -4.61
C THR A 202 12.11 17.40 -5.19
N SER A 203 11.92 16.21 -4.61
CA SER A 203 10.83 15.31 -5.01
C SER A 203 9.47 15.99 -4.76
N HIS A 204 8.67 16.13 -5.82
CA HIS A 204 7.32 16.69 -5.73
C HIS A 204 6.35 15.65 -5.14
N VAL A 205 5.70 15.97 -4.02
CA VAL A 205 4.81 15.05 -3.31
C VAL A 205 3.40 15.15 -3.87
N TYR A 206 2.82 16.35 -3.86
CA TYR A 206 1.49 16.59 -4.42
C TYR A 206 1.33 18.05 -4.85
N HIS A 207 0.37 18.30 -5.74
CA HIS A 207 -0.04 19.63 -6.17
C HIS A 207 -1.45 19.93 -5.68
N HIS A 208 -1.70 21.18 -5.29
CA HIS A 208 -3.03 21.70 -4.94
C HIS A 208 -3.38 22.82 -5.91
N GLN A 209 -4.55 22.74 -6.54
CA GLN A 209 -5.00 23.75 -7.49
C GLN A 209 -6.18 24.52 -6.90
N GLU A 210 -6.17 25.85 -7.01
CA GLU A 210 -7.27 26.69 -6.51
C GLU A 210 -8.62 26.39 -7.20
N VAL A 211 -8.60 25.85 -8.42
CA VAL A 211 -9.81 25.42 -9.15
C VAL A 211 -10.45 24.16 -8.56
N MET A 212 -9.72 23.40 -7.74
CA MET A 212 -10.17 22.17 -7.08
C MET A 212 -9.77 22.21 -5.60
N PRO A 213 -10.36 23.10 -4.78
CA PRO A 213 -9.89 23.35 -3.41
C PRO A 213 -9.93 22.12 -2.50
N GLU A 214 -10.89 21.22 -2.73
CA GLU A 214 -11.12 20.01 -1.92
C GLU A 214 -10.28 18.80 -2.36
N LYS A 215 -9.49 18.90 -3.44
CA LYS A 215 -8.72 17.78 -4.00
C LYS A 215 -7.25 18.12 -4.13
N VAL A 216 -6.41 17.10 -4.04
CA VAL A 216 -4.97 17.19 -4.30
C VAL A 216 -4.56 16.20 -5.38
N ILE A 217 -3.47 16.51 -6.07
CA ILE A 217 -2.90 15.73 -7.15
C ILE A 217 -1.60 15.12 -6.65
N VAL A 218 -1.63 13.85 -6.23
CA VAL A 218 -0.49 13.16 -5.63
C VAL A 218 0.41 12.58 -6.72
N ARG A 219 1.73 12.68 -6.56
CA ARG A 219 2.70 11.99 -7.43
C ARG A 219 2.79 10.52 -7.02
N THR A 220 2.29 9.64 -7.87
CA THR A 220 2.10 8.22 -7.53
C THR A 220 3.37 7.39 -7.56
N LEU A 221 4.40 7.78 -8.33
CA LEU A 221 5.68 7.07 -8.38
C LEU A 221 6.47 7.13 -7.06
N LEU A 222 6.13 8.06 -6.18
CA LEU A 222 6.75 8.18 -4.86
C LEU A 222 6.01 7.37 -3.79
N LEU A 223 4.92 6.68 -4.16
CA LEU A 223 4.20 5.75 -3.30
C LEU A 223 4.81 4.35 -3.39
N GLU A 224 4.76 3.59 -2.31
CA GLU A 224 5.05 2.16 -2.32
C GLU A 224 4.17 1.45 -3.35
N GLY A 225 4.78 0.65 -4.23
CA GLY A 225 4.08 0.00 -5.37
C GLY A 225 3.81 0.93 -6.56
N GLY A 226 4.26 2.19 -6.52
CA GLY A 226 4.04 3.17 -7.57
C GLY A 226 4.62 2.73 -8.92
N SER A 227 5.75 2.03 -8.95
CA SER A 227 6.37 1.49 -10.18
C SER A 227 5.55 0.39 -10.85
N GLU A 228 4.66 -0.26 -10.12
CA GLU A 228 3.82 -1.37 -10.58
C GLU A 228 2.45 -0.89 -11.05
N MET A 229 2.04 0.32 -10.65
CA MET A 229 0.73 0.89 -11.01
C MET A 229 0.61 1.07 -12.53
N PRO A 230 -0.48 0.60 -13.15
CA PRO A 230 -0.70 0.80 -14.58
C PRO A 230 -1.02 2.26 -14.89
N ALA A 231 -0.64 2.73 -16.07
CA ALA A 231 -1.16 3.99 -16.62
C ALA A 231 -2.51 3.73 -17.31
N THR A 232 -3.55 4.44 -16.90
CA THR A 232 -4.94 4.20 -17.35
C THR A 232 -5.64 5.45 -17.87
N GLY A 233 -5.05 6.62 -17.67
CA GLY A 233 -5.57 7.89 -18.16
C GLY A 233 -4.47 8.88 -18.51
N GLU A 234 -4.82 9.87 -19.33
CA GLU A 234 -3.90 10.92 -19.77
C GLU A 234 -4.58 12.29 -19.80
N ILE A 235 -3.80 13.33 -19.48
CA ILE A 235 -4.23 14.73 -19.51
C ILE A 235 -3.18 15.54 -20.28
N PHE A 236 -3.66 16.53 -21.05
CA PHE A 236 -2.89 17.31 -22.02
C PHE A 236 -2.13 16.43 -23.04
N PRO A 237 -2.77 15.43 -23.66
CA PRO A 237 -2.09 14.49 -24.56
C PRO A 237 -1.42 15.16 -25.77
N GLU A 238 -1.82 16.39 -26.13
CA GLU A 238 -1.15 17.22 -27.12
C GLU A 238 0.31 17.55 -26.77
N GLY A 239 0.68 17.51 -25.49
CA GLY A 239 2.05 17.74 -25.00
C GLY A 239 2.95 16.50 -25.05
N LYS A 240 2.44 15.36 -25.53
CA LYS A 240 3.21 14.12 -25.64
C LYS A 240 4.44 14.30 -26.52
N LEU A 241 5.58 13.87 -26.00
CA LEU A 241 6.81 13.81 -26.77
C LEU A 241 6.75 12.61 -27.71
N ALA A 242 6.94 12.83 -29.01
CA ALA A 242 6.77 11.80 -30.04
C ALA A 242 7.58 10.52 -29.72
N TRP A 243 8.84 10.69 -29.31
CA TRP A 243 9.77 9.60 -29.02
C TRP A 243 9.39 8.71 -27.82
N VAL A 244 8.43 9.11 -26.98
CA VAL A 244 8.00 8.34 -25.80
C VAL A 244 7.16 7.11 -26.21
N ARG A 245 6.43 7.19 -27.33
CA ARG A 245 5.75 6.01 -27.89
C ARG A 245 6.75 5.02 -28.50
N ASP A 246 7.87 5.54 -28.95
CA ASP A 246 8.75 4.84 -29.87
C ASP A 246 9.90 4.10 -29.17
N LEU A 247 10.10 4.19 -27.85
CA LEU A 247 11.35 3.69 -27.24
C LEU A 247 11.58 2.18 -27.43
N LYS A 248 10.53 1.37 -27.60
CA LYS A 248 10.64 -0.07 -27.88
C LYS A 248 10.68 -0.41 -29.37
N GLU A 249 10.18 0.47 -30.24
CA GLU A 249 10.09 0.28 -31.69
C GLU A 249 11.23 0.99 -32.46
N SER A 250 11.80 2.04 -31.88
CA SER A 250 12.89 2.87 -32.45
C SER A 250 14.29 2.46 -32.02
N MET A 251 14.40 1.61 -30.99
CA MET A 251 15.68 1.01 -30.62
C MET A 251 15.92 -0.20 -31.51
N PRO A 252 17.03 -0.25 -32.27
CA PRO A 252 17.39 -1.44 -33.03
C PRO A 252 17.43 -2.63 -32.06
N ASN A 253 16.76 -3.74 -32.41
CA ASN A 253 16.67 -4.95 -31.59
C ASN A 253 18.01 -5.28 -30.92
N GLY A 254 18.10 -5.15 -29.58
CA GLY A 254 19.27 -5.61 -28.82
C GLY A 254 19.93 -4.63 -27.85
N VAL A 255 19.21 -3.64 -27.29
CA VAL A 255 19.65 -2.92 -26.08
C VAL A 255 18.61 -3.08 -24.98
#